data_AF-A0A7R9F5G3-F1
#
_entry.id   AF-A0A7R9F5G3-F1
#
_cell.length_a   1.000
_cell.length_b   1.000
_cell.length_c   1.000
_cell.angle_alpha   90.00
_cell.angle_beta   90.00
_cell.angle_gamma   90.00
#
_symmetry.space_group_name_H-M   'P 1'
#
loop_
_entity.id
_entity.type
_entity.pdbx_description
1 polymer ?
#
loop_
_entity_poly.entity_id
_entity_poly.type
_entity_poly.pdbx_seq_one_letter_code
_entity_poly.pdbx_strand_id
1 'polypeptide(L)'
;MLRLRPVGKKKVVARISRRKRELMDIFRVPGTKWCGKGNMAMKYTHLGGYNRADKCCRVHDTACPFYISAFEERYGLFNWRISTIMHCNCDER
;
A
#
# COMPACT_ATOMS: atom_id res chain seq x y z
N MET A 1 -10.58 4.89 -45.18
CA MET A 1 -10.04 5.79 -44.14
C MET A 1 -10.44 5.28 -42.76
N LEU A 2 -9.54 4.62 -42.02
CA LEU A 2 -9.80 4.19 -40.64
C LEU A 2 -9.72 5.40 -39.71
N ARG A 3 -10.86 5.93 -39.27
CA ARG A 3 -10.91 6.93 -38.19
C ARG A 3 -10.51 6.27 -36.87
N LEU A 4 -9.27 6.44 -36.45
CA LEU A 4 -8.84 6.13 -35.09
C LEU A 4 -9.63 7.01 -34.12
N ARG A 5 -10.48 6.41 -33.27
CA ARG A 5 -11.20 7.15 -32.22
C ARG A 5 -10.18 7.65 -31.18
N PRO A 6 -10.14 8.95 -30.86
CA PRO A 6 -9.26 9.44 -29.80
C PRO A 6 -9.70 8.82 -28.48
N VAL A 7 -8.85 7.97 -27.90
CA VAL A 7 -9.07 7.43 -26.55
C VAL A 7 -9.06 8.62 -25.59
N GLY A 8 -10.25 9.00 -25.09
CA GLY A 8 -10.39 10.19 -24.25
C GLY A 8 -9.43 10.16 -23.05
N LYS A 9 -8.78 11.30 -22.76
CA LYS A 9 -7.76 11.48 -21.71
C LYS A 9 -8.15 10.81 -20.36
N LYS A 10 -9.43 10.85 -19.98
CA LYS A 10 -9.97 10.17 -18.77
C LYS A 10 -9.78 8.66 -18.78
N LYS A 11 -9.99 7.99 -19.93
CA LYS A 11 -9.78 6.54 -20.08
C LYS A 11 -8.30 6.17 -19.96
N VAL A 12 -7.40 7.02 -20.47
CA VAL A 12 -5.94 6.83 -20.37
C VAL A 12 -5.48 6.93 -18.92
N VAL A 13 -5.90 7.98 -18.19
CA VAL A 13 -5.55 8.17 -16.76
C VAL A 13 -6.05 7.02 -15.89
N ALA A 14 -7.29 6.56 -16.10
CA ALA A 14 -7.84 5.42 -15.37
C ALA A 14 -7.05 4.12 -15.62
N ARG A 15 -6.59 3.91 -16.86
CA ARG A 15 -5.77 2.74 -17.23
C ARG A 15 -4.39 2.79 -16.57
N ILE A 16 -3.75 3.97 -16.52
CA ILE A 16 -2.47 4.17 -15.80
C ILE A 16 -2.64 3.89 -14.30
N SER A 17 -3.71 4.41 -13.70
CA SER A 17 -4.01 4.19 -12.27
C SER A 17 -4.25 2.70 -11.95
N ARG A 18 -4.97 1.95 -12.79
CA ARG A 18 -5.12 0.48 -12.63
C ARG A 18 -3.79 -0.24 -12.69
N ARG A 19 -2.97 0.03 -13.72
CA ARG A 19 -1.65 -0.60 -13.88
C ARG A 19 -0.73 -0.30 -12.69
N LYS A 20 -0.77 0.92 -12.15
CA LYS A 20 -0.04 1.28 -10.93
C LYS A 20 -0.51 0.48 -9.72
N ARG A 21 -1.84 0.30 -9.54
CA ARG A 21 -2.37 -0.54 -8.44
C ARG A 21 -1.97 -2.00 -8.57
N GLU A 22 -2.03 -2.57 -9.78
CA GLU A 22 -1.61 -3.95 -10.05
C GLU A 22 -0.13 -4.17 -9.71
N LEU A 23 0.75 -3.23 -10.08
CA LEU A 23 2.17 -3.30 -9.72
C LEU A 23 2.42 -3.21 -8.21
N MET A 24 1.66 -2.39 -7.50
CA MET A 24 1.75 -2.30 -6.03
C MET A 24 1.20 -3.55 -5.33
N ASP A 25 0.35 -4.33 -6.01
CA ASP A 25 -0.21 -5.57 -5.49
C ASP A 25 0.79 -6.73 -5.49
N ILE A 26 1.84 -6.66 -6.31
CA ILE A 26 2.91 -7.68 -6.36
C ILE A 26 3.62 -7.80 -5.00
N PHE A 27 3.74 -6.69 -4.27
CA PHE A 27 4.33 -6.64 -2.94
C PHE A 27 3.29 -6.74 -1.82
N ARG A 28 2.07 -7.22 -2.12
CA ARG A 28 1.00 -7.46 -1.16
C ARG A 28 0.74 -8.95 -1.03
N VAL A 29 0.46 -9.39 0.20
CA VAL A 29 0.04 -10.77 0.45
C VAL A 29 -1.33 -11.01 -0.20
N PRO A 30 -1.49 -12.03 -1.07
CA PRO A 30 -2.75 -12.29 -1.73
C PRO A 30 -3.85 -12.59 -0.71
N GLY A 31 -5.06 -12.08 -0.96
CA GLY A 31 -6.18 -12.24 -0.04
C GLY A 31 -6.17 -11.30 1.18
N THR A 32 -5.24 -10.35 1.23
CA THR A 32 -5.18 -9.27 2.23
C THR A 32 -5.34 -7.90 1.55
N LYS A 33 -5.74 -6.87 2.30
CA LYS A 33 -5.83 -5.48 1.80
C LYS A 33 -4.79 -4.55 2.43
N TRP A 34 -4.17 -4.96 3.53
CA TRP A 34 -3.27 -4.16 4.35
C TRP A 34 -1.86 -4.74 4.43
N CYS A 35 -1.67 -6.06 4.25
CA CYS A 35 -0.35 -6.68 4.37
C CYS A 35 0.50 -6.47 3.11
N GLY A 36 1.34 -5.43 3.09
CA GLY A 36 2.26 -5.16 1.99
C GLY A 36 2.70 -3.69 1.93
N LYS A 37 3.27 -3.28 0.79
CA LYS A 37 3.62 -1.86 0.58
C LYS A 37 2.35 -1.01 0.43
N GLY A 38 1.92 -0.42 1.54
CA GLY A 38 0.69 0.36 1.61
C GLY A 38 -0.58 -0.51 1.48
N ASN A 39 -1.75 0.11 1.58
CA ASN A 39 -3.03 -0.60 1.59
C ASN A 39 -3.89 -0.29 0.34
N MET A 40 -4.75 -1.24 -0.05
CA MET A 40 -5.77 -1.08 -1.09
C MET A 40 -7.17 -0.84 -0.48
N ALA A 41 -7.24 -0.74 0.84
CA ALA A 41 -8.49 -0.58 1.56
C ALA A 41 -9.05 0.83 1.34
N MET A 42 -10.23 0.91 0.71
CA MET A 42 -10.94 2.19 0.57
C MET A 42 -11.48 2.72 1.91
N LYS A 43 -11.66 1.83 2.89
CA LYS A 43 -12.16 2.14 4.23
C LYS A 43 -11.39 1.32 5.26
N TYR A 44 -11.27 1.86 6.47
CA TYR A 44 -10.60 1.19 7.59
C TYR A 44 -11.19 -0.20 7.93
N THR A 45 -12.49 -0.40 7.68
CA THR A 45 -13.20 -1.66 7.94
C THR A 45 -13.06 -2.69 6.82
N HIS A 46 -12.48 -2.32 5.67
CA HIS A 46 -12.32 -3.25 4.56
C HIS A 46 -11.13 -4.17 4.80
N LEU A 47 -11.42 -5.41 5.15
CA LEU A 47 -10.46 -6.50 5.23
C LEU A 47 -10.58 -7.41 4.00
N GLY A 48 -9.53 -8.19 3.74
CA GLY A 48 -9.47 -9.26 2.77
C GLY A 48 -10.02 -10.59 3.32
N GLY A 49 -9.81 -11.68 2.57
CA GLY A 49 -10.23 -13.02 2.96
C GLY A 49 -9.51 -13.53 4.20
N TYR A 50 -8.21 -13.24 4.33
CA TYR A 50 -7.42 -13.54 5.53
C TYR A 50 -7.62 -12.47 6.61
N ASN A 51 -8.86 -12.29 7.03
CA ASN A 51 -9.29 -11.16 7.88
C ASN A 51 -8.49 -11.00 9.18
N ARG A 52 -8.08 -12.09 9.84
CA ARG A 52 -7.30 -12.07 11.08
C ARG A 52 -5.91 -11.48 10.85
N ALA A 53 -5.17 -12.03 9.88
CA ALA A 53 -3.85 -11.54 9.52
C ALA A 53 -3.92 -10.10 8.97
N ASP A 54 -4.91 -9.82 8.12
CA ASP A 54 -5.10 -8.51 7.52
C ASP A 54 -5.44 -7.44 8.56
N LYS A 55 -6.14 -7.80 9.63
CA LYS A 55 -6.40 -6.92 10.77
C LYS A 55 -5.10 -6.58 11.51
N CYS A 56 -4.19 -7.54 11.69
CA CYS A 56 -2.88 -7.28 12.31
C CYS A 56 -2.08 -6.28 11.46
N CYS A 57 -1.96 -6.52 10.16
CA CYS A 57 -1.26 -5.61 9.25
C CYS A 57 -1.86 -4.20 9.23
N ARG A 58 -3.20 -4.11 9.28
CA ARG A 58 -3.89 -2.81 9.38
C ARG A 58 -3.52 -2.06 10.66
N VAL A 59 -3.49 -2.76 11.80
CA VAL A 59 -3.14 -2.15 13.09
C VAL A 59 -1.69 -1.72 13.08
N HIS A 60 -0.77 -2.59 12.62
CA HIS A 60 0.63 -2.25 12.40
C HIS A 60 0.78 -0.94 11.61
N ASP A 61 0.14 -0.84 10.44
CA ASP A 61 0.23 0.35 9.57
C ASP A 61 -0.39 1.63 10.13
N THR A 62 -1.32 1.55 11.09
CA THR A 62 -2.13 2.71 11.53
C THR A 62 -1.98 3.09 13.00
N ALA A 63 -1.48 2.20 13.84
CA ALA A 63 -1.44 2.40 15.29
C ALA A 63 -0.15 3.04 15.77
N CYS A 64 0.97 2.86 15.04
CA CYS A 64 2.26 3.35 15.52
C CYS A 64 2.46 4.85 15.20
N PRO A 65 2.65 5.72 16.20
CA PRO A 65 2.96 7.13 15.96
C PRO A 65 4.41 7.35 15.51
N PHE A 66 5.30 6.38 15.79
CA PHE A 66 6.73 6.46 15.50
C PHE A 66 7.09 5.47 14.40
N TYR A 67 7.21 5.98 13.18
CA TYR A 67 7.59 5.19 12.00
C TYR A 67 8.50 6.02 11.08
N ILE A 68 9.26 5.33 10.23
CA ILE A 68 10.09 5.93 9.18
C ILE A 68 9.71 5.25 7.87
N SER A 69 9.21 6.01 6.89
CA SER A 69 8.80 5.41 5.61
C SER A 69 10.03 4.94 4.83
N ALA A 70 9.80 4.13 3.80
CA ALA A 70 10.89 3.69 2.92
C ALA A 70 11.62 4.88 2.29
N PHE A 71 12.95 4.84 2.33
CA PHE A 71 13.84 5.88 1.80
C PHE A 71 13.59 7.27 2.39
N GLU A 72 13.08 7.32 3.62
CA GLU A 72 12.85 8.55 4.37
C GLU A 72 13.87 8.66 5.51
N GLU A 73 14.25 9.89 5.84
CA GLU A 73 15.02 10.21 7.03
C GLU A 73 14.10 10.78 8.11
N ARG A 74 14.10 10.17 9.30
CA ARG A 74 13.46 10.73 10.51
C ARG A 74 14.28 10.39 11.73
N TYR A 75 14.18 11.21 12.76
CA TYR A 75 14.87 10.98 14.04
C TYR A 75 16.41 10.83 13.89
N GLY A 76 17.01 11.42 12.84
CA GLY A 76 18.43 11.26 12.52
C GLY A 76 18.81 9.88 11.95
N LEU A 77 17.83 9.09 11.52
CA LEU A 77 18.01 7.75 10.95
C LEU A 77 17.43 7.70 9.54
N PHE A 78 18.20 7.21 8.58
CA PHE A 78 17.74 6.98 7.21
C PHE A 78 17.29 5.52 7.02
N ASN A 79 16.06 5.33 6.55
CA ASN A 79 15.53 4.01 6.25
C ASN A 79 15.91 3.56 4.82
N TRP A 80 16.99 2.78 4.72
CA TRP A 80 17.44 2.19 3.45
C TRP A 80 16.52 1.08 2.88
N ARG A 81 15.48 0.66 3.63
CA ARG A 81 14.59 -0.42 3.21
C ARG A 81 13.48 0.10 2.30
N ILE A 82 12.97 -0.79 1.44
CA ILE A 82 11.80 -0.53 0.58
C ILE A 82 10.47 -0.51 1.36
N SER A 83 10.48 -0.98 2.61
CA SER A 83 9.34 -1.03 3.54
C SER A 83 9.44 0.09 4.58
N THR A 84 8.29 0.45 5.16
CA THR A 84 8.24 1.31 6.33
C THR A 84 8.77 0.53 7.53
N ILE A 85 9.59 1.18 8.37
CA ILE A 85 10.03 0.64 9.66
C ILE A 85 9.27 1.34 10.79
N MET A 86 8.99 0.60 11.85
CA MET A 86 8.22 1.07 13.00
C MET A 86 9.06 0.98 14.27
N HIS A 87 8.62 1.66 15.32
CA HIS A 87 9.21 1.46 16.64
C HIS A 87 8.96 0.03 17.14
N CYS A 88 9.96 -0.64 17.75
CA CYS A 88 9.88 -2.06 18.13
C CYS A 88 8.64 -2.39 18.98
N ASN A 89 8.31 -1.52 19.95
CA ASN A 89 7.11 -1.67 20.78
C ASN A 89 5.76 -1.68 20.01
N CYS A 90 5.74 -1.17 18.78
CA CYS A 90 4.58 -1.29 17.88
C CYS A 90 4.64 -2.56 17.04
N ASP A 91 5.83 -3.03 16.71
CA ASP A 91 6.08 -4.16 15.80
C ASP A 91 5.99 -5.51 16.50
N GLU A 92 6.33 -5.57 17.80
CA GLU A 92 6.28 -6.77 18.64
C GLU A 92 4.87 -7.11 19.18
N ARG A 93 3.82 -6.44 18.71
CA ARG A 93 2.44 -6.56 19.22
C ARG A 93 1.54 -7.54 18.46
#